data_AF-A0A7V4XU31-F1
#
_entry.id   AF-A0A7V4XU31-F1
#
_cell.length_a   1.000
_cell.length_b   1.000
_cell.length_c   1.000
_cell.angle_alpha   90.00
_cell.angle_beta   90.00
_cell.angle_gamma   90.00
#
_symmetry.space_group_name_H-M   'P 1'
#
loop_
_entity.id
_entity.type
_entity.pdbx_description
1 polymer ?
#
loop_
_entity_poly.entity_id
_entity_poly.type
_entity_poly.pdbx_seq_one_letter_code
_entity_poly.pdbx_strand_id
1 'polypeptide(L)'
;MRIRKLPVLLAVLLLAFCIAPLQAQPASRAAAWARQIFQATNQARGRHGLPPLAWSSSLGAAHAGAHFETVAENIAMGYSVPAIQREWMHSPPHRANILNPHLNAAGVAIIKRRGYFYAVVDFATAVEQRDASQSTQQVARLLQRIGITPGGSHAAAEAACAADYRLPAGTPVRLLVRFTTPDLTQLPPQAVSQIESSGATHAAIAICPSDGSQPDFTTYRVALLLY
;
A
#
# COMPACT_ATOMS: atom_id res chain seq x y z
N MET A 1 -7.63 63.86 41.17
CA MET A 1 -7.12 63.09 40.01
C MET A 1 -7.60 61.65 40.17
N ARG A 2 -8.51 61.18 39.30
CA ARG A 2 -9.30 59.95 39.49
C ARG A 2 -8.48 58.68 39.21
N ILE A 3 -8.35 57.82 40.22
CA ILE A 3 -7.90 56.42 40.10
C ILE A 3 -9.03 55.64 39.41
N ARG A 4 -8.79 55.12 38.20
CA ARG A 4 -9.74 54.21 37.53
C ARG A 4 -9.38 52.76 37.85
N LYS A 5 -10.31 52.09 38.53
CA LYS A 5 -10.29 50.67 38.86
C LYS A 5 -10.46 49.82 37.60
N LEU A 6 -9.70 48.74 37.51
CA LEU A 6 -9.82 47.66 36.52
C LEU A 6 -11.06 46.80 36.84
N PRO A 7 -11.92 46.43 35.87
CA PRO A 7 -12.84 45.32 36.05
C PRO A 7 -12.33 44.08 35.29
N VAL A 8 -12.03 43.05 36.06
CA VAL A 8 -11.97 41.65 35.64
C VAL A 8 -13.42 41.20 35.41
N LEU A 9 -13.80 40.85 34.19
CA LEU A 9 -14.96 40.00 33.87
C LEU A 9 -15.01 39.73 32.37
N LEU A 10 -14.66 38.50 31.98
CA LEU A 10 -15.48 37.53 31.24
C LEU A 10 -14.56 36.63 30.39
N ALA A 11 -14.27 35.45 30.94
CA ALA A 11 -13.79 34.32 30.17
C ALA A 11 -14.88 33.83 29.22
N VAL A 12 -14.45 33.10 28.20
CA VAL A 12 -15.25 32.28 27.27
C VAL A 12 -15.88 33.06 26.11
N LEU A 13 -15.14 33.26 25.02
CA LEU A 13 -15.72 33.20 23.67
C LEU A 13 -14.63 32.83 22.65
N LEU A 14 -14.88 31.72 21.94
CA LEU A 14 -14.26 31.27 20.69
C LEU A 14 -12.91 30.53 20.75
N LEU A 15 -12.89 29.40 21.45
CA LEU A 15 -12.06 28.24 21.08
C LEU A 15 -12.75 27.44 19.95
N ALA A 16 -13.09 28.12 18.86
CA ALA A 16 -13.81 27.54 17.71
C ALA A 16 -13.09 27.87 16.41
N PHE A 17 -11.80 27.51 16.29
CA PHE A 17 -11.10 27.53 15.02
C PHE A 17 -9.93 26.54 15.05
N CYS A 18 -10.24 25.24 15.02
CA CYS A 18 -9.30 24.21 14.58
C CYS A 18 -10.03 22.88 14.36
N ILE A 19 -11.11 22.89 13.58
CA ILE A 19 -11.47 21.70 12.79
C ILE A 19 -11.20 22.09 11.35
N ALA A 20 -9.93 22.08 10.97
CA ALA A 20 -9.59 22.04 9.56
C ALA A 20 -10.20 20.73 9.04
N PRO A 21 -11.12 20.76 8.05
CA PRO A 21 -11.51 19.52 7.41
C PRO A 21 -10.24 18.88 6.85
N LEU A 22 -10.10 17.56 7.00
CA LEU A 22 -9.05 16.78 6.37
C LEU A 22 -9.24 16.88 4.85
N GLN A 23 -8.79 17.99 4.26
CA GLN A 23 -8.84 18.20 2.82
C GLN A 23 -7.85 17.22 2.21
N ALA A 24 -8.35 16.31 1.37
CA ALA A 24 -7.51 15.48 0.54
C ALA A 24 -6.50 16.38 -0.18
N GLN A 25 -5.20 16.13 0.03
CA GLN A 25 -4.15 16.92 -0.59
C GLN A 25 -4.33 16.89 -2.12
N PRO A 26 -4.19 18.01 -2.83
CA PRO A 26 -4.26 18.01 -4.28
C PRO A 26 -3.19 17.08 -4.84
N ALA A 27 -3.58 16.16 -5.73
CA ALA A 27 -2.67 15.23 -6.36
C ALA A 27 -1.51 16.02 -7.01
N SER A 28 -0.27 15.61 -6.75
CA SER A 28 0.90 16.32 -7.26
C SER A 28 0.91 16.31 -8.80
N ARG A 29 1.56 17.32 -9.41
CA ARG A 29 1.74 17.36 -10.87
C ARG A 29 2.41 16.09 -11.41
N ALA A 30 3.33 15.52 -10.64
CA ALA A 30 3.97 14.25 -10.96
C ALA A 30 2.96 13.09 -11.02
N ALA A 31 2.04 13.00 -10.06
CA ALA A 31 0.99 11.98 -10.07
C ALA A 31 0.07 12.12 -11.30
N ALA A 32 -0.28 13.35 -11.70
CA ALA A 32 -1.06 13.59 -12.91
C ALA A 32 -0.34 13.12 -14.19
N TRP A 33 0.96 13.42 -14.32
CA TRP A 33 1.75 12.96 -15.46
C TRP A 33 1.95 11.44 -15.47
N ALA A 34 2.15 10.83 -14.29
CA ALA A 34 2.29 9.38 -14.17
C ALA A 34 1.01 8.67 -14.65
N ARG A 35 -0.16 9.21 -14.27
CA ARG A 35 -1.46 8.74 -14.77
C ARG A 35 -1.60 8.89 -16.28
N GLN A 36 -1.13 10.00 -16.84
CA GLN A 36 -1.18 10.22 -18.28
C GLN A 36 -0.32 9.20 -19.06
N ILE A 37 0.90 8.92 -18.61
CA ILE A 37 1.75 7.87 -19.20
C ILE A 37 1.04 6.51 -19.12
N PHE A 38 0.55 6.14 -17.93
CA PHE A 38 -0.08 4.84 -17.73
C PHE A 38 -1.33 4.64 -18.61
N GLN A 39 -2.16 5.67 -18.75
CA GLN A 39 -3.30 5.65 -19.66
C GLN A 39 -2.85 5.46 -21.12
N ALA A 40 -1.79 6.14 -21.54
CA ALA A 40 -1.25 6.01 -22.89
C ALA A 40 -0.67 4.59 -23.15
N THR A 41 -0.04 3.97 -22.14
CA THR A 41 0.40 2.57 -22.17
C THR A 41 -0.78 1.62 -22.36
N ASN A 42 -1.85 1.76 -21.56
CA ASN A 42 -3.03 0.92 -21.69
C ASN A 42 -3.79 1.17 -23.00
N GLN A 43 -3.80 2.40 -23.51
CA GLN A 43 -4.34 2.68 -24.84
C GLN A 43 -3.54 1.99 -25.94
N ALA A 44 -2.20 1.95 -25.83
CA ALA A 44 -1.36 1.20 -26.76
C ALA A 44 -1.66 -0.29 -26.72
N ARG A 45 -1.78 -0.88 -25.52
CA ARG A 45 -2.18 -2.29 -25.34
C ARG A 45 -3.55 -2.59 -25.95
N GLY A 46 -4.54 -1.73 -25.71
CA GLY A 46 -5.90 -1.87 -26.26
C GLY A 46 -5.92 -1.82 -27.80
N ARG A 47 -5.13 -0.94 -28.43
CA ARG A 47 -4.95 -0.92 -29.90
C ARG A 47 -4.36 -2.22 -30.47
N HIS A 48 -3.71 -3.02 -29.62
CA HIS A 48 -3.10 -4.31 -29.96
C HIS A 48 -3.89 -5.50 -29.40
N GLY A 49 -5.13 -5.29 -28.92
CA GLY A 49 -6.00 -6.37 -28.44
C GLY A 49 -5.58 -6.98 -27.09
N LEU A 50 -4.70 -6.32 -26.34
CA LEU A 50 -4.23 -6.79 -25.03
C LEU A 50 -5.08 -6.21 -23.89
N PRO A 51 -5.28 -6.95 -22.79
CA PRO A 51 -5.95 -6.45 -21.60
C PRO A 51 -5.16 -5.28 -20.99
N PRO A 52 -5.85 -4.31 -20.35
CA PRO A 52 -5.18 -3.22 -19.65
C PRO A 52 -4.39 -3.77 -18.47
N LEU A 53 -3.25 -3.13 -18.19
CA LEU A 53 -2.50 -3.33 -16.96
C LEU A 53 -3.27 -2.69 -15.81
N ALA A 54 -3.20 -3.30 -14.63
CA ALA A 54 -3.63 -2.70 -13.39
C ALA A 54 -2.62 -1.65 -12.92
N TRP A 55 -3.12 -0.54 -12.37
CA TRP A 55 -2.26 0.48 -11.79
C TRP A 55 -1.71 -0.02 -10.47
N SER A 56 -0.39 -0.03 -10.35
CA SER A 56 0.29 -0.33 -9.12
C SER A 56 1.02 0.93 -8.65
N SER A 57 0.56 1.51 -7.54
CA SER A 57 1.34 2.54 -6.85
C SER A 57 2.69 1.99 -6.41
N SER A 58 2.80 0.69 -6.12
CA SER A 58 4.02 0.00 -5.66
C SER A 58 5.07 -0.33 -6.70
N LEU A 59 4.72 -0.33 -7.99
CA LEU A 59 5.69 -0.51 -9.06
C LEU A 59 6.32 0.82 -9.50
N GLY A 60 5.57 1.92 -9.45
CA GLY A 60 5.98 3.20 -10.05
C GLY A 60 6.77 4.09 -9.11
N ALA A 61 6.44 4.00 -7.84
CA ALA A 61 7.37 4.28 -6.78
C ALA A 61 7.46 2.94 -6.07
N ALA A 62 8.65 2.44 -5.78
CA ALA A 62 8.79 1.27 -4.92
C ALA A 62 7.79 1.41 -3.75
N HIS A 63 6.76 0.57 -3.64
CA HIS A 63 5.91 0.51 -2.45
C HIS A 63 5.71 -0.94 -2.02
N ALA A 64 5.50 -1.11 -0.71
CA ALA A 64 5.41 -2.35 0.04
C ALA A 64 4.32 -3.35 -0.40
N GLY A 65 4.57 -4.64 -0.15
CA GLY A 65 3.58 -5.74 -0.18
C GLY A 65 3.30 -6.35 -1.55
N ALA A 66 4.16 -6.04 -2.50
CA ALA A 66 4.00 -6.34 -3.91
C ALA A 66 4.80 -7.59 -4.27
N HIS A 67 4.16 -8.77 -4.25
CA HIS A 67 4.77 -10.01 -4.74
C HIS A 67 4.70 -10.02 -6.25
N PHE A 68 5.70 -9.42 -6.84
CA PHE A 68 5.86 -9.29 -8.26
C PHE A 68 7.15 -10.00 -8.66
N GLU A 69 7.08 -10.86 -9.67
CA GLU A 69 8.25 -10.99 -10.52
C GLU A 69 8.32 -9.68 -11.30
N THR A 70 9.26 -8.79 -10.96
CA THR A 70 9.54 -7.61 -11.80
C THR A 70 10.22 -8.12 -13.04
N VAL A 71 9.53 -8.08 -14.18
CA VAL A 71 9.98 -8.78 -15.41
C VAL A 71 10.54 -7.80 -16.44
N ALA A 72 10.21 -6.50 -16.36
CA ALA A 72 10.57 -5.53 -17.37
C ALA A 72 10.50 -4.07 -16.89
N GLU A 73 11.44 -3.24 -17.35
CA GLU A 73 11.48 -1.79 -17.11
C GLU A 73 11.61 -1.06 -18.46
N ASN A 74 10.92 0.07 -18.60
CA ASN A 74 11.24 1.07 -19.62
C ASN A 74 11.58 2.41 -18.98
N ILE A 75 12.69 3.01 -19.40
CA ILE A 75 13.11 4.36 -19.03
C ILE A 75 13.15 5.26 -20.27
N ALA A 76 12.83 6.54 -20.10
CA ALA A 76 12.97 7.53 -21.17
C ALA A 76 13.04 8.96 -20.65
N MET A 77 13.60 9.83 -21.49
CA MET A 77 13.56 11.27 -21.34
C MET A 77 12.88 11.88 -22.56
N GLY A 78 11.93 12.80 -22.38
CA GLY A 78 11.27 13.46 -23.50
C GLY A 78 10.75 14.85 -23.15
N TYR A 79 10.49 15.66 -24.17
CA TYR A 79 9.96 17.03 -24.01
C TYR A 79 8.49 17.07 -23.60
N SER A 80 7.77 15.94 -23.70
CA SER A 80 6.38 15.78 -23.29
C SER A 80 6.07 14.31 -22.99
N VAL A 81 5.00 14.05 -22.21
CA VAL A 81 4.50 12.69 -21.95
C VAL A 81 4.17 11.93 -23.25
N PRO A 82 3.47 12.52 -24.25
CA PRO A 82 3.25 11.84 -25.53
C PRO A 82 4.52 11.52 -26.31
N ALA A 83 5.59 12.33 -26.15
CA ALA A 83 6.87 12.04 -26.78
C ALA A 83 7.53 10.78 -26.21
N ILE A 84 7.55 10.65 -24.88
CA ILE A 84 8.05 9.46 -24.18
C ILE A 84 7.30 8.20 -24.64
N GLN A 85 5.96 8.26 -24.68
CA GLN A 85 5.16 7.11 -25.11
C GLN A 85 5.48 6.70 -26.56
N ARG A 86 5.64 7.69 -27.45
CA ARG A 86 5.98 7.45 -28.84
C ARG A 86 7.38 6.83 -28.96
N GLU A 87 8.35 7.30 -28.20
CA GLU A 87 9.71 6.75 -28.18
C GLU A 87 9.73 5.29 -27.71
N TRP A 88 9.00 4.96 -26.64
CA TRP A 88 8.86 3.57 -26.20
C TRP A 88 8.23 2.67 -27.28
N MET A 89 7.19 3.15 -27.98
CA MET A 89 6.54 2.34 -29.02
C MET A 89 7.35 2.18 -30.31
N HIS A 90 8.32 3.07 -30.58
CA HIS A 90 9.25 2.96 -31.71
C HIS A 90 10.52 2.17 -31.38
N SER A 91 10.85 2.01 -30.10
CA SER A 91 11.97 1.18 -29.65
C SER A 91 11.52 -0.28 -29.53
N PRO A 92 12.07 -1.22 -30.32
CA PRO A 92 11.70 -2.64 -30.22
C PRO A 92 11.75 -3.23 -28.81
N PRO A 93 12.80 -3.03 -27.98
CA PRO A 93 12.83 -3.59 -26.63
C PRO A 93 11.77 -2.95 -25.71
N HIS A 94 11.59 -1.63 -25.76
CA HIS A 94 10.57 -0.97 -24.93
C HIS A 94 9.14 -1.36 -25.34
N ARG A 95 8.91 -1.50 -26.64
CA ARG A 95 7.64 -1.96 -27.20
C ARG A 95 7.34 -3.39 -26.78
N ALA A 96 8.33 -4.27 -26.73
CA ALA A 96 8.18 -5.65 -26.28
C ALA A 96 7.65 -5.70 -24.83
N ASN A 97 8.17 -4.85 -23.94
CA ASN A 97 7.69 -4.75 -22.55
C ASN A 97 6.23 -4.29 -22.48
N ILE A 98 5.86 -3.21 -23.21
CA ILE A 98 4.48 -2.68 -23.24
C ILE A 98 3.49 -3.73 -23.77
N LEU A 99 3.88 -4.49 -24.79
CA LEU A 99 3.03 -5.45 -25.49
C LEU A 99 3.20 -6.89 -24.99
N ASN A 100 3.89 -7.11 -23.88
CA ASN A 100 4.03 -8.44 -23.30
C ASN A 100 2.66 -8.87 -22.70
N PRO A 101 2.05 -9.97 -23.19
CA PRO A 101 0.76 -10.44 -22.70
C PRO A 101 0.82 -11.07 -21.30
N HIS A 102 2.01 -11.45 -20.82
CA HIS A 102 2.19 -12.05 -19.50
C HIS A 102 2.18 -11.03 -18.37
N LEU A 103 2.35 -9.74 -18.69
CA LEU A 103 2.36 -8.66 -17.70
C LEU A 103 0.93 -8.13 -17.51
N ASN A 104 0.54 -7.96 -16.26
CA ASN A 104 -0.81 -7.55 -15.86
C ASN A 104 -0.83 -6.33 -14.92
N ALA A 105 0.33 -5.84 -14.46
CA ALA A 105 0.42 -4.63 -13.66
C ALA A 105 1.56 -3.72 -14.12
N ALA A 106 1.40 -2.42 -13.88
CA ALA A 106 2.47 -1.45 -14.06
C ALA A 106 2.36 -0.30 -13.08
N GLY A 107 3.51 0.31 -12.80
CA GLY A 107 3.59 1.57 -12.08
C GLY A 107 4.55 2.53 -12.77
N VAL A 108 4.27 3.82 -12.60
CA VAL A 108 5.00 4.89 -13.28
C VAL A 108 5.55 5.91 -12.27
N ALA A 109 6.85 6.20 -12.36
CA ALA A 109 7.43 7.43 -11.80
C ALA A 109 7.77 8.41 -12.91
N ILE A 110 7.52 9.69 -12.66
CA ILE A 110 7.88 10.76 -13.59
C ILE A 110 8.18 12.05 -12.87
N ILE A 111 9.25 12.72 -13.29
CA ILE A 111 9.60 14.08 -12.84
C ILE A 111 9.81 15.00 -14.03
N LYS A 112 9.64 16.31 -13.81
CA LYS A 112 10.02 17.34 -14.78
C LYS A 112 11.23 18.13 -14.25
N ARG A 113 12.29 18.24 -15.06
CA ARG A 113 13.50 19.01 -14.78
C ARG A 113 13.99 19.70 -16.05
N ARG A 114 14.30 21.01 -15.95
CA ARG A 114 14.84 21.82 -17.05
C ARG A 114 14.08 21.67 -18.39
N GLY A 115 12.75 21.61 -18.33
CA GLY A 115 11.89 21.48 -19.51
C GLY A 115 11.60 20.04 -19.96
N TYR A 116 12.39 19.06 -19.52
CA TYR A 116 12.25 17.65 -19.90
C TYR A 116 11.54 16.85 -18.82
N PHE A 117 10.83 15.82 -19.28
CA PHE A 117 10.29 14.74 -18.46
C PHE A 117 11.27 13.58 -18.42
N TYR A 118 11.42 12.98 -17.24
CA TYR A 118 12.17 11.75 -17.02
C TYR A 118 11.18 10.76 -16.43
N ALA A 119 10.93 9.66 -17.14
CA ALA A 119 9.95 8.67 -16.76
C ALA A 119 10.54 7.27 -16.70
N VAL A 120 10.05 6.49 -15.75
CA VAL A 120 10.22 5.06 -15.67
C VAL A 120 8.83 4.42 -15.60
N VAL A 121 8.67 3.29 -16.28
CA VAL A 121 7.54 2.39 -16.08
C VAL A 121 8.07 0.98 -15.83
N ASP A 122 7.71 0.47 -14.66
CA ASP A 122 7.99 -0.90 -14.25
C ASP A 122 6.76 -1.76 -14.51
N PHE A 123 6.99 -2.93 -15.10
CA PHE A 123 5.96 -3.90 -15.42
C PHE A 123 6.19 -5.18 -14.63
N ALA A 124 5.08 -5.78 -14.22
CA ALA A 124 5.11 -7.05 -13.51
C ALA A 124 3.98 -7.97 -13.96
N THR A 125 4.21 -9.26 -13.73
CA THR A 125 3.13 -10.19 -13.45
C THR A 125 2.77 -10.00 -11.99
N ALA A 126 1.84 -9.09 -11.71
CA ALA A 126 1.26 -8.97 -10.41
C ALA A 126 0.54 -10.24 -10.00
N VAL A 127 1.03 -10.83 -8.91
CA VAL A 127 0.20 -11.62 -8.00
C VAL A 127 -0.68 -10.61 -7.26
N GLU A 128 -1.66 -10.04 -7.97
CA GLU A 128 -2.58 -9.05 -7.40
C GLU A 128 -3.21 -9.60 -6.12
N GLN A 129 -3.68 -8.69 -5.28
CA GLN A 129 -4.36 -8.82 -3.98
C GLN A 129 -5.44 -9.92 -3.82
N ARG A 130 -5.68 -10.79 -4.79
CA ARG A 130 -6.34 -12.08 -4.63
C ARG A 130 -5.56 -13.07 -3.75
N ASP A 131 -4.26 -12.86 -3.54
CA ASP A 131 -3.43 -13.76 -2.74
C ASP A 131 -3.44 -13.47 -1.21
N ALA A 132 -4.24 -12.50 -0.75
CA ALA A 132 -4.46 -12.36 0.70
C ALA A 132 -4.95 -13.68 1.31
N SER A 133 -5.75 -14.46 0.56
CA SER A 133 -6.22 -15.78 0.99
C SER A 133 -5.09 -16.81 1.11
N GLN A 134 -4.19 -16.99 0.12
CA GLN A 134 -3.15 -18.02 0.23
C GLN A 134 -2.04 -17.58 1.20
N SER A 135 -1.72 -16.28 1.25
CA SER A 135 -0.86 -15.71 2.28
C SER A 135 -1.43 -15.89 3.69
N THR A 136 -2.74 -15.66 3.87
CA THR A 136 -3.45 -15.95 5.13
C THR A 136 -3.39 -17.45 5.47
N GLN A 137 -3.59 -18.34 4.48
CA GLN A 137 -3.45 -19.78 4.66
C GLN A 137 -2.01 -20.18 5.02
N GLN A 138 -1.01 -19.47 4.52
CA GLN A 138 0.38 -19.74 4.84
C GLN A 138 0.71 -19.33 6.28
N VAL A 139 0.22 -18.17 6.73
CA VAL A 139 0.26 -17.78 8.15
C VAL A 139 -0.53 -18.77 9.02
N ALA A 140 -1.68 -19.25 8.55
CA ALA A 140 -2.47 -20.27 9.26
C ALA A 140 -1.67 -21.57 9.45
N ARG A 141 -1.00 -22.08 8.41
CA ARG A 141 -0.12 -23.25 8.49
C ARG A 141 1.06 -23.04 9.44
N LEU A 142 1.60 -21.83 9.47
CA LEU A 142 2.66 -21.44 10.39
C LEU A 142 2.20 -21.49 11.84
N LEU A 143 1.03 -20.91 12.12
CA LEU A 143 0.41 -20.90 13.44
C LEU A 143 0.08 -22.32 13.93
N GLN A 144 -0.43 -23.17 13.05
CA GLN A 144 -0.71 -24.58 13.37
C GLN A 144 0.55 -25.35 13.82
N ARG A 145 1.72 -25.05 13.24
CA ARG A 145 2.99 -25.68 13.64
C ARG A 145 3.41 -25.36 15.08
N ILE A 146 2.94 -24.23 15.62
CA ILE A 146 3.19 -23.81 17.01
C ILE A 146 1.95 -24.00 17.91
N GLY A 147 0.96 -24.79 17.47
CA GLY A 147 -0.19 -25.16 18.29
C GLY A 147 -1.36 -24.17 18.30
N ILE A 148 -1.35 -23.18 17.40
CA ILE A 148 -2.45 -22.20 17.28
C ILE A 148 -3.40 -22.60 16.16
N THR A 149 -4.68 -22.74 16.49
CA THR A 149 -5.74 -23.10 15.54
C THR A 149 -6.33 -21.84 14.87
N PRO A 150 -6.29 -21.73 13.54
CA PRO A 150 -6.94 -20.62 12.83
C PRO A 150 -8.45 -20.61 13.09
N GLY A 151 -9.02 -19.48 13.50
CA GLY A 151 -10.43 -19.36 13.82
C GLY A 151 -10.82 -17.94 14.26
N GLY A 152 -12.12 -17.66 14.35
CA GLY A 152 -12.64 -16.33 14.69
C GLY A 152 -12.98 -15.47 13.47
N SER A 153 -13.14 -14.16 13.68
CA SER A 153 -13.65 -13.24 12.65
C SER A 153 -12.54 -12.64 11.79
N HIS A 154 -12.52 -12.98 10.50
CA HIS A 154 -11.63 -12.36 9.52
C HIS A 154 -11.81 -10.84 9.45
N ALA A 155 -13.06 -10.37 9.42
CA ALA A 155 -13.36 -8.94 9.38
C ALA A 155 -12.82 -8.18 10.60
N ALA A 156 -12.81 -8.83 11.78
CA ALA A 156 -12.20 -8.24 12.97
C ALA A 156 -10.67 -8.16 12.86
N ALA A 157 -10.03 -9.21 12.33
CA ALA A 157 -8.59 -9.20 12.09
C ALA A 157 -8.18 -8.16 11.04
N GLU A 158 -8.98 -7.98 9.98
CA GLU A 158 -8.77 -6.93 8.98
C GLU A 158 -8.93 -5.53 9.58
N ALA A 159 -9.96 -5.29 10.40
CA ALA A 159 -10.12 -4.04 11.13
C ALA A 159 -8.91 -3.78 12.04
N ALA A 160 -8.37 -4.84 12.63
CA ALA A 160 -7.17 -4.79 13.45
C ALA A 160 -5.88 -4.51 12.66
N CYS A 161 -5.92 -4.31 11.35
CA CYS A 161 -4.79 -3.78 10.59
C CYS A 161 -4.57 -2.28 10.77
N ALA A 162 -5.61 -1.51 11.11
CA ALA A 162 -5.50 -0.06 11.25
C ALA A 162 -4.62 0.33 12.44
N ALA A 163 -3.68 1.25 12.26
CA ALA A 163 -2.70 1.61 13.29
C ALA A 163 -3.36 2.08 14.59
N ASP A 164 -4.49 2.78 14.50
CA ASP A 164 -5.28 3.33 15.60
C ASP A 164 -6.35 2.37 16.15
N TYR A 165 -6.49 1.18 15.57
CA TYR A 165 -7.46 0.20 16.06
C TYR A 165 -7.12 -0.21 17.50
N ARG A 166 -8.17 -0.22 18.32
CA ARG A 166 -8.14 -0.64 19.72
C ARG A 166 -9.07 -1.83 19.88
N LEU A 167 -8.68 -2.78 20.71
CA LEU A 167 -9.53 -3.91 21.05
C LEU A 167 -10.81 -3.41 21.74
N PRO A 168 -12.00 -3.79 21.25
CA PRO A 168 -13.26 -3.43 21.90
C PRO A 168 -13.33 -3.99 23.33
N ALA A 169 -13.89 -3.22 24.26
CA ALA A 169 -14.10 -3.70 25.62
C ALA A 169 -15.04 -4.92 25.62
N GLY A 170 -14.74 -5.91 26.48
CA GLY A 170 -15.53 -7.15 26.58
C GLY A 170 -15.29 -8.17 25.45
N THR A 171 -14.30 -7.94 24.58
CA THR A 171 -13.90 -8.92 23.56
C THR A 171 -13.23 -10.15 24.19
N PRO A 172 -13.42 -11.37 23.64
CA PRO A 172 -12.68 -12.56 24.05
C PRO A 172 -11.22 -12.58 23.57
N VAL A 173 -10.79 -11.59 22.78
CA VAL A 173 -9.40 -11.48 22.32
C VAL A 173 -8.47 -11.16 23.49
N ARG A 174 -7.46 -12.02 23.72
CA ARG A 174 -6.41 -11.88 24.73
C ARG A 174 -5.33 -10.90 24.30
N LEU A 175 -4.93 -10.95 23.04
CA LEU A 175 -3.82 -10.15 22.52
C LEU A 175 -4.00 -9.85 21.03
N LEU A 176 -3.69 -8.61 20.65
CA LEU A 176 -3.50 -8.22 19.26
C LEU A 176 -1.99 -8.22 18.97
N VAL A 177 -1.57 -9.06 18.04
CA VAL A 177 -0.19 -9.09 17.53
C VAL A 177 -0.18 -8.52 16.12
N ARG A 178 0.72 -7.56 15.87
CA ARG A 178 0.99 -7.01 14.54
C ARG A 178 2.46 -7.14 14.24
N PHE A 179 2.79 -7.63 13.06
CA PHE A 179 4.17 -7.73 12.61
C PHE A 179 4.30 -7.51 11.12
N THR A 180 5.52 -7.26 10.68
CA THR A 180 5.91 -7.28 9.28
C THR A 180 6.94 -8.37 9.04
N THR A 181 6.89 -9.02 7.88
CA THR A 181 7.88 -10.03 7.48
C THR A 181 8.03 -10.08 5.97
N PRO A 182 9.25 -10.22 5.41
CA PRO A 182 9.42 -10.48 3.98
C PRO A 182 9.17 -11.94 3.59
N ASP A 183 9.02 -12.83 4.58
CA ASP A 183 9.04 -14.28 4.41
C ASP A 183 7.91 -14.94 5.23
N LEU A 184 7.08 -15.75 4.56
CA LEU A 184 6.02 -16.55 5.18
C LEU A 184 6.37 -18.05 5.27
N THR A 185 7.64 -18.41 5.19
CA THR A 185 8.10 -19.78 5.48
C THR A 185 8.28 -20.03 6.98
N GLN A 186 8.42 -18.95 7.77
CA GLN A 186 8.59 -18.91 9.22
C GLN A 186 7.89 -17.69 9.86
N LEU A 187 7.53 -17.79 11.15
CA LEU A 187 7.03 -16.63 11.91
C LEU A 187 8.22 -15.84 12.49
N PRO A 188 8.16 -14.50 12.53
CA PRO A 188 9.18 -13.71 13.21
C PRO A 188 9.29 -14.12 14.69
N PRO A 189 10.51 -14.26 15.26
CA PRO A 189 10.68 -14.70 16.65
C PRO A 189 9.93 -13.85 17.66
N GLN A 190 9.85 -12.52 17.44
CA GLN A 190 9.11 -11.61 18.30
C GLN A 190 7.60 -11.90 18.31
N ALA A 191 7.03 -12.24 17.15
CA ALA A 191 5.62 -12.61 17.05
C ALA A 191 5.38 -13.95 17.77
N VAL A 192 6.29 -14.92 17.64
CA VAL A 192 6.21 -16.21 18.35
C VAL A 192 6.21 -15.99 19.87
N SER A 193 7.16 -15.20 20.41
CA SER A 193 7.20 -14.91 21.84
C SER A 193 5.93 -14.21 22.34
N GLN A 194 5.36 -13.29 21.55
CA GLN A 194 4.09 -12.64 21.90
C GLN A 194 2.92 -13.64 21.91
N ILE A 195 2.84 -14.51 20.90
CA ILE A 195 1.83 -15.56 20.81
C ILE A 195 1.93 -16.52 22.01
N GLU A 196 3.11 -17.02 22.32
CA GLU A 196 3.34 -17.94 23.45
C GLU A 196 2.97 -17.29 24.78
N SER A 197 3.36 -16.02 24.98
CA SER A 197 3.05 -15.28 26.21
C SER A 197 1.56 -15.02 26.42
N SER A 198 0.74 -15.05 25.35
CA SER A 198 -0.70 -14.82 25.43
C SER A 198 -1.49 -16.00 26.01
N GLY A 199 -0.91 -17.22 25.98
CA GLY A 199 -1.62 -18.45 26.34
C GLY A 199 -2.81 -18.78 25.43
N ALA A 200 -2.91 -18.13 24.26
CA ALA A 200 -3.97 -18.35 23.30
C ALA A 200 -3.82 -19.70 22.61
N THR A 201 -4.94 -20.23 22.13
CA THR A 201 -4.99 -21.47 21.33
C THR A 201 -5.59 -21.26 19.96
N HIS A 202 -6.24 -20.12 19.74
CA HIS A 202 -6.87 -19.77 18.48
C HIS A 202 -6.44 -18.39 18.00
N ALA A 203 -6.45 -18.19 16.69
CA ALA A 203 -6.14 -16.88 16.10
C ALA A 203 -7.00 -16.56 14.88
N ALA A 204 -7.56 -15.36 14.85
CA ALA A 204 -8.07 -14.75 13.62
C ALA A 204 -6.92 -14.00 12.93
N ILE A 205 -6.83 -14.14 11.60
CA ILE A 205 -5.68 -13.76 10.79
C ILE A 205 -6.13 -12.79 9.71
N ALA A 206 -5.34 -11.75 9.47
CA ALA A 206 -5.47 -10.90 8.29
C ALA A 206 -4.11 -10.51 7.71
N ILE A 207 -4.03 -10.50 6.38
CA ILE A 207 -2.98 -9.80 5.65
C ILE A 207 -3.42 -8.36 5.47
N CYS A 208 -2.66 -7.44 6.06
CA CYS A 208 -3.02 -6.03 6.10
C CYS A 208 -2.65 -5.32 4.80
N PRO A 209 -3.57 -4.51 4.25
CA PRO A 209 -3.27 -3.70 3.07
C PRO A 209 -2.15 -2.69 3.37
N SER A 210 -1.37 -2.36 2.35
CA SER A 210 -0.41 -1.26 2.43
C SER A 210 -1.15 0.07 2.56
N ASP A 211 -0.78 0.89 3.54
CA ASP A 211 -1.36 2.24 3.73
C ASP A 211 -0.61 3.33 2.97
N GLY A 212 0.39 2.96 2.16
CA GLY A 212 1.18 3.88 1.34
C GLY A 212 2.07 4.86 2.14
N SER A 213 2.17 4.72 3.47
CA SER A 213 2.83 5.69 4.35
C SER A 213 4.24 5.30 4.81
N GLN A 214 4.66 4.05 4.60
CA GLN A 214 5.99 3.53 4.99
C GLN A 214 6.70 2.79 3.83
N PRO A 215 8.02 3.00 3.63
CA PRO A 215 8.80 2.55 2.47
C PRO A 215 9.32 1.10 2.59
N ASP A 216 8.59 0.16 3.22
CA ASP A 216 9.09 -1.21 3.42
C ASP A 216 8.72 -2.14 2.24
N PHE A 217 9.51 -2.01 1.17
CA PHE A 217 9.23 -2.45 -0.21
C PHE A 217 8.92 -3.94 -0.45
N THR A 218 9.04 -4.86 0.52
CA THR A 218 8.90 -6.32 0.31
C THR A 218 8.29 -7.09 1.49
N THR A 219 7.61 -6.43 2.43
CA THR A 219 7.10 -7.11 3.64
C THR A 219 5.59 -7.30 3.66
N TYR A 220 5.15 -8.49 4.04
CA TYR A 220 3.79 -8.77 4.49
C TYR A 220 3.55 -8.04 5.80
N ARG A 221 2.42 -7.35 5.91
CA ARG A 221 1.89 -6.85 7.19
C ARG A 221 0.83 -7.83 7.65
N VAL A 222 0.92 -8.31 8.88
CA VAL A 222 0.00 -9.31 9.42
C VAL A 222 -0.60 -8.80 10.73
N ALA A 223 -1.90 -8.98 10.89
CA ALA A 223 -2.59 -8.79 12.16
C ALA A 223 -3.17 -10.13 12.64
N LEU A 224 -2.92 -10.44 13.90
CA LEU A 224 -3.43 -11.62 14.60
C LEU A 224 -4.25 -11.17 15.81
N LEU A 225 -5.48 -11.67 15.92
CA LEU A 225 -6.28 -11.58 17.13
C LEU A 225 -6.26 -12.94 17.82
N LEU A 226 -5.66 -13.00 19.01
CA LEU A 226 -5.42 -14.24 19.75
C LEU A 226 -6.52 -14.47 20.80
N TYR A 227 -7.06 -15.69 20.87
CA TYR A 227 -8.15 -16.10 21.77
C TYR A 227 -7.73 -17.25 22.72
#